data_AF-A0A2R6KQS3-F1
#
_entry.id   AF-A0A2R6KQS3-F1
#
_cell.length_a   1.000
_cell.length_b   1.000
_cell.length_c   1.000
_cell.angle_alpha   90.00
_cell.angle_beta   90.00
_cell.angle_gamma   90.00
#
_symmetry.space_group_name_H-M   'P 1'
#
loop_
_entity.id
_entity.type
_entity.pdbx_description
1 polymer ?
#
loop_
_entity_poly.entity_id
_entity_poly.type
_entity_poly.pdbx_seq_one_letter_code
_entity_poly.pdbx_strand_id
1 'polypeptide(L)'
;MDTSDLPTAVTEFPFTDRRELYEIAETIVGNEIQTPPGRPVDTVERLEAASGELTSSVGRCAVDPEKPNLTLTLSGRSERRTSADV
;
A
#
# COMPACT_ATOMS: atom_id res chain seq x y z
N MET A 1 13.17 6.88 12.79
CA MET A 1 12.07 7.80 12.49
C MET A 1 11.63 8.35 13.81
N ASP A 2 11.77 9.66 14.01
CA ASP A 2 11.31 10.30 15.25
C ASP A 2 9.80 10.50 15.13
N THR A 3 9.03 9.80 15.96
CA THR A 3 7.56 9.86 15.97
C THR A 3 7.05 10.80 17.07
N SER A 4 7.96 11.51 17.76
CA SER A 4 7.63 12.40 18.88
C SER A 4 6.99 13.72 18.43
N ASP A 5 7.16 14.09 17.15
CA ASP A 5 6.62 15.30 16.53
C ASP A 5 6.06 14.98 15.13
N LEU A 6 4.96 14.24 15.11
CA LEU A 6 4.23 13.97 13.87
C LEU A 6 3.30 15.16 13.56
N PRO A 7 3.13 15.55 12.28
CA PRO A 7 2.16 16.56 11.90
C PRO A 7 0.77 16.22 12.44
N THR A 8 0.01 17.23 12.89
CA THR A 8 -1.34 17.06 13.44
C THR A 8 -2.25 16.23 12.54
N ALA A 9 -2.15 16.42 11.22
CA ALA A 9 -2.88 15.61 10.24
C ALA A 9 -2.58 14.10 10.37
N VAL A 10 -1.33 13.71 10.64
CA VAL A 10 -0.95 12.30 10.82
C VAL A 10 -1.42 11.75 12.17
N THR A 11 -1.40 12.57 13.22
CA THR A 11 -1.82 12.14 14.56
C THR A 11 -3.33 12.07 14.72
N GLU A 12 -4.08 12.94 14.05
CA GLU A 12 -5.54 13.05 14.21
C GLU A 12 -6.33 12.29 13.15
N PHE A 13 -5.81 12.14 11.93
CA PHE A 13 -6.49 11.41 10.85
C PHE A 13 -6.98 10.00 11.25
N PRO A 14 -6.18 9.17 11.97
CA PRO A 14 -6.63 7.84 12.40
C PRO A 14 -7.80 7.86 13.40
N PHE A 15 -8.10 9.00 14.03
CA PHE A 15 -9.17 9.15 15.01
C PHE A 15 -10.38 9.89 14.44
N THR A 16 -10.15 10.83 13.53
CA THR A 16 -11.19 11.62 12.87
C THR A 16 -11.88 10.84 11.74
N ASP A 17 -11.13 10.04 10.97
CA ASP A 17 -11.67 9.34 9.79
C ASP A 17 -11.47 7.81 9.86
N ARG A 18 -11.84 7.25 11.01
CA ARG A 18 -11.79 5.80 11.23
C ARG A 18 -12.59 5.00 10.21
N ARG A 19 -13.64 5.60 9.66
CA ARG A 19 -14.53 4.94 8.71
C ARG A 19 -13.80 4.53 7.44
N GLU A 20 -13.02 5.43 6.85
CA GLU A 20 -12.23 5.14 5.65
C GLU A 20 -11.21 4.02 5.91
N LEU A 21 -10.55 4.05 7.07
CA LEU A 21 -9.63 2.98 7.49
C LEU A 21 -10.33 1.62 7.64
N TYR A 22 -11.55 1.60 8.18
CA TYR A 22 -12.34 0.37 8.28
C TYR A 22 -12.81 -0.12 6.91
N GLU A 23 -13.27 0.76 6.02
CA GLU A 23 -13.69 0.40 4.66
C GLU A 23 -12.54 -0.22 3.85
N ILE A 24 -11.31 0.32 4.00
CA ILE A 24 -10.09 -0.26 3.42
C ILE A 24 -9.78 -1.62 4.05
N ALA A 25 -9.82 -1.73 5.38
CA ALA A 25 -9.52 -2.97 6.08
C ALA A 25 -10.53 -4.09 5.74
N GLU A 26 -11.82 -3.78 5.69
CA GLU A 26 -12.89 -4.69 5.26
C GLU A 26 -12.69 -5.12 3.80
N THR A 27 -12.30 -4.20 2.92
CA THR A 27 -12.00 -4.53 1.53
C THR A 27 -10.82 -5.50 1.42
N ILE A 28 -9.77 -5.30 2.21
CA ILE A 28 -8.58 -6.17 2.21
C ILE A 28 -8.91 -7.56 2.79
N VAL A 29 -9.61 -7.61 3.92
CA VAL A 29 -9.97 -8.87 4.62
C VAL A 29 -11.06 -9.63 3.88
N GLY A 30 -11.97 -8.92 3.20
CA GLY A 30 -13.05 -9.50 2.41
C GLY A 30 -12.60 -10.16 1.11
N ASN A 31 -11.37 -9.93 0.67
CA ASN A 31 -10.79 -10.66 -0.45
C ASN A 31 -10.29 -12.03 0.01
N GLU A 32 -10.69 -13.08 -0.70
CA GLU A 32 -10.18 -14.44 -0.48
C GLU A 32 -8.71 -14.56 -0.94
N ILE A 33 -7.79 -14.07 -0.10
CA ILE A 33 -6.34 -14.12 -0.34
C ILE A 33 -5.68 -15.38 0.26
N GLN A 34 -6.40 -16.15 1.07
CA GLN A 34 -5.78 -17.10 2.00
C GLN A 34 -5.50 -18.52 1.47
N THR A 35 -6.05 -18.99 0.35
CA THR A 35 -5.74 -20.34 -0.17
C THR A 35 -6.32 -20.54 -1.58
N PRO A 36 -5.77 -21.42 -2.46
CA PRO A 36 -6.35 -21.63 -3.80
C PRO A 36 -7.82 -22.05 -3.68
N PRO A 37 -8.74 -21.39 -4.40
CA PRO A 37 -8.56 -20.69 -5.67
C PRO A 37 -8.54 -19.16 -5.55
N GLY A 38 -8.07 -18.60 -4.43
CA GLY A 38 -7.96 -17.15 -4.28
C GLY A 38 -7.25 -16.49 -5.47
N ARG A 39 -7.77 -15.33 -5.90
CA ARG A 39 -7.21 -14.47 -6.95
C ARG A 39 -6.57 -13.22 -6.34
N PRO A 40 -5.35 -13.31 -5.75
CA PRO A 40 -4.63 -12.15 -5.26
C PRO A 40 -4.46 -11.04 -6.29
N VAL A 41 -4.44 -11.38 -7.60
CA VAL A 41 -4.41 -10.41 -8.69
C VAL A 41 -5.51 -9.35 -8.61
N ASP A 42 -6.73 -9.72 -8.21
CA ASP A 42 -7.86 -8.78 -8.10
C ASP A 42 -7.63 -7.78 -6.95
N THR A 43 -7.01 -8.25 -5.86
CA THR A 43 -6.62 -7.38 -4.73
C THR A 43 -5.48 -6.45 -5.14
N VAL A 44 -4.49 -6.96 -5.87
CA VAL A 44 -3.36 -6.19 -6.39
C VAL A 44 -3.82 -5.10 -7.35
N GLU A 45 -4.75 -5.41 -8.25
CA GLU A 45 -5.34 -4.42 -9.17
C GLU A 45 -6.07 -3.30 -8.44
N ARG A 46 -6.84 -3.63 -7.40
CA ARG A 46 -7.53 -2.63 -6.58
C ARG A 46 -6.56 -1.77 -5.77
N LEU A 47 -5.53 -2.38 -5.17
CA LEU A 47 -4.51 -1.63 -4.44
C LEU A 47 -3.76 -0.69 -5.36
N GLU A 48 -3.37 -1.16 -6.55
CA GLU A 48 -2.72 -0.33 -7.57
C GLU A 48 -3.58 0.87 -7.98
N ALA A 49 -4.88 0.64 -8.24
CA ALA A 49 -5.82 1.71 -8.56
C ALA A 49 -6.01 2.71 -7.40
N ALA A 50 -6.05 2.24 -6.16
CA ALA A 50 -6.17 3.08 -4.97
C ALA A 50 -4.91 3.93 -4.72
N SER A 51 -3.73 3.45 -5.11
CA SER A 51 -2.48 4.22 -4.99
C SER A 51 -2.39 5.43 -5.93
N GLY A 52 -3.08 5.42 -7.07
CA GLY A 52 -3.31 6.58 -7.93
C GLY A 52 -2.08 7.51 -8.13
N GLU A 53 -2.32 8.83 -8.08
CA GLU A 53 -1.29 9.86 -8.24
C GLU A 53 -0.33 10.01 -7.04
N LEU A 54 -0.56 9.26 -5.95
CA LEU A 54 0.31 9.32 -4.77
C LEU A 54 1.66 8.64 -5.03
N THR A 55 1.66 7.64 -5.92
CA THR A 55 2.82 6.84 -6.25
C THR A 55 3.62 7.38 -7.43
N SER A 56 4.93 7.45 -7.27
CA SER A 56 5.89 7.81 -8.31
C SER A 56 6.35 6.62 -9.15
N SER A 57 6.20 5.40 -8.64
CA SER A 57 6.34 4.20 -9.46
C SER A 57 5.47 3.05 -8.95
N VAL A 58 5.05 2.19 -9.87
CA VAL A 58 4.28 0.99 -9.60
C VAL A 58 4.95 -0.18 -10.32
N GLY A 59 5.08 -1.32 -9.64
CA GLY A 59 5.64 -2.54 -10.22
C GLY A 59 4.90 -3.78 -9.72
N ARG A 60 4.72 -4.76 -10.62
CA ARG A 60 4.27 -6.12 -10.27
C ARG A 60 5.41 -7.09 -10.45
N CYS A 61 5.63 -7.95 -9.45
CA CYS A 61 6.64 -9.02 -9.52
C CYS A 61 5.97 -10.36 -9.26
N ALA A 62 6.00 -11.27 -10.22
CA ALA A 62 5.25 -12.52 -10.16
C ALA A 62 6.00 -13.68 -10.82
N VAL A 63 6.01 -14.83 -10.14
CA VAL A 63 6.31 -16.13 -10.75
C VAL A 63 5.03 -16.76 -11.31
N ASP A 64 3.89 -16.54 -10.64
CA ASP A 64 2.54 -16.91 -11.07
C ASP A 64 1.74 -15.62 -11.34
N PRO A 65 1.29 -15.36 -12.58
CA PRO A 65 0.53 -14.16 -12.92
C PRO A 65 -0.75 -13.95 -12.11
N GLU A 66 -1.36 -15.02 -11.59
CA GLU A 66 -2.57 -14.93 -10.75
C GLU A 66 -2.25 -14.54 -9.29
N LYS A 67 -0.96 -14.55 -8.92
CA LYS A 67 -0.45 -14.24 -7.58
C LYS A 67 0.73 -13.26 -7.60
N PRO A 68 0.57 -12.05 -8.16
CA PRO A 68 1.63 -11.07 -8.22
C PRO A 68 1.87 -10.42 -6.85
N ASN A 69 3.11 -10.03 -6.58
CA ASN A 69 3.44 -9.07 -5.53
C ASN A 69 3.37 -7.65 -6.11
N LEU A 70 2.78 -6.71 -5.37
CA LEU A 70 2.72 -5.29 -5.74
C LEU A 70 3.82 -4.51 -5.02
N THR A 71 4.54 -3.67 -5.77
CA THR A 71 5.52 -2.72 -5.23
C THR A 71 5.11 -1.31 -5.63
N LEU A 72 5.08 -0.41 -4.66
CA LEU A 72 4.69 0.99 -4.83
C LEU A 72 5.79 1.88 -4.27
N THR A 73 6.19 2.90 -5.04
CA THR A 73 7.16 3.91 -4.60
C THR A 73 6.44 5.23 -4.39
N LEU A 74 6.63 5.85 -3.23
CA LEU A 74 6.15 7.19 -2.91
C LEU A 74 7.34 8.14 -2.88
N SER A 75 7.25 9.26 -3.60
CA SER A 75 8.31 10.27 -3.58
C SER A 75 8.29 11.08 -2.28
N GLY A 76 9.38 11.01 -1.51
CA GLY A 76 9.60 11.92 -0.39
C GLY A 76 10.04 13.31 -0.86
N ARG A 77 9.85 14.34 -0.02
CA ARG A 77 10.35 15.72 -0.28
C ARG A 77 11.89 15.83 -0.31
N SER A 78 12.60 14.82 0.18
CA SER A 78 14.06 14.75 0.12
C SER A 78 14.47 13.33 -0.28
N GLU A 79 15.37 13.21 -1.27
CA GLU A 79 16.00 11.94 -1.59
C GLU A 79 16.81 11.48 -0.38
N ARG A 80 16.28 10.56 0.41
CA ARG A 80 17.15 9.69 1.21
C ARG A 80 17.62 8.59 0.27
N ARG A 81 18.74 8.83 -0.42
CA ARG A 81 19.42 7.78 -1.19
C ARG A 81 19.82 6.68 -0.21
N THR A 82 19.09 5.58 -0.21
CA THR A 82 19.64 4.31 0.24
C THR A 82 20.53 3.81 -0.88
N SER A 83 21.84 4.06 -0.78
CA SER A 83 22.82 3.34 -1.59
C SER A 83 22.76 1.87 -1.19
N ALA A 84 22.09 1.05 -1.99
CA ALA A 84 22.41 -0.36 -2.04
C ALA A 84 23.67 -0.48 -2.91
N ASP A 85 24.83 -0.29 -2.28
CA ASP A 85 26.06 -0.80 -2.86
C ASP A 85 26.05 -2.33 -2.74
N VAL A 86 26.48 -2.93 -3.84
CA VAL A 86 26.44 -4.35 -4.24
C VAL A 86 27.13 -5.28 -3.26
#